data_AF-A0A392QGG2-F1
#
_entry.id   AF-A0A392QGG2-F1
#
_cell.length_a   1.000
_cell.length_b   1.000
_cell.length_c   1.000
_cell.angle_alpha   90.00
_cell.angle_beta   90.00
_cell.angle_gamma   90.00
#
_symmetry.space_group_name_H-M   'P 1'
#
loop_
_entity.id
_entity.type
_entity.pdbx_description
1 polymer ?
#
loop_
_entity_poly.entity_id
_entity_poly.type
_entity_poly.pdbx_seq_one_letter_code
_entity_poly.pdbx_strand_id
1 'polypeptide(L)'
;MNKNSWDLEFVKLIMNCLDDATFSAQDKLLQGNGVKYHVASVFVEELTPFLPVKLSVLEVLFKPFFTVMGKLPDKVLLGKIKSGLFDLLLRNGKRLLEVKKAGEEDGEGNGDVVNLGTIALAVGFAPKLFELASAPDCVQGNRKVLFELHREFLKLEKDAVNSGFEFSI
;
A
#
# COMPACT_ATOMS: atom_id res chain seq x y z
N MET A 1 -4.05 26.47 -3.13
CA MET A 1 -2.83 25.63 -3.18
C MET A 1 -2.48 25.23 -1.76
N ASN A 2 -2.61 23.93 -1.45
CA ASN A 2 -2.61 23.40 -0.09
C ASN A 2 -1.28 23.58 0.64
N LYS A 3 -1.37 23.97 1.92
CA LYS A 3 -0.28 24.28 2.86
C LYS A 3 0.35 23.04 3.52
N ASN A 4 0.30 21.88 2.87
CA ASN A 4 0.88 20.65 3.43
C ASN A 4 2.12 20.33 2.60
N SER A 5 3.27 20.85 3.03
CA SER A 5 4.53 20.71 2.29
C SER A 5 5.06 19.28 2.19
N TRP A 6 4.35 18.26 2.73
CA TRP A 6 4.74 16.84 2.78
C TRP A 6 6.27 16.69 2.86
N ASP A 7 6.84 17.37 3.86
CA ASP A 7 8.28 17.45 4.00
C ASP A 7 8.83 16.04 4.15
N LEU A 8 9.66 15.62 3.20
CA LEU A 8 10.02 14.21 3.06
C LEU A 8 10.86 13.73 4.25
N GLU A 9 11.66 14.61 4.84
CA GLU A 9 12.43 14.30 6.04
C GLU A 9 11.52 14.11 7.25
N PHE A 10 10.54 14.99 7.41
CA PHE A 10 9.53 14.88 8.46
C PHE A 10 8.65 13.62 8.31
N VAL A 11 8.22 13.30 7.08
CA VAL A 11 7.46 12.06 6.81
C VAL A 11 8.31 10.83 7.13
N LYS A 12 9.59 10.82 6.75
CA LYS A 12 10.53 9.74 7.12
C LYS A 12 10.67 9.61 8.64
N LEU A 13 10.81 10.72 9.36
CA LEU A 13 10.90 10.73 10.81
C LEU A 13 9.66 10.11 11.45
N ILE A 14 8.46 10.50 11.00
CA ILE A 14 7.20 9.94 11.49
C ILE A 14 7.12 8.45 11.20
N MET A 15 7.41 8.02 9.98
CA MET A 15 7.27 6.61 9.59
C MET A 15 8.30 5.71 10.26
N ASN A 16 9.52 6.21 10.51
CA ASN A 16 10.51 5.48 11.31
C ASN A 16 10.05 5.37 12.77
N CYS A 17 9.54 6.45 13.36
CA CYS A 17 8.98 6.42 14.72
C CYS A 17 7.80 5.45 14.82
N LEU A 18 6.91 5.43 13.83
CA LEU A 18 5.82 4.47 13.76
C LEU A 18 6.36 3.03 13.72
N ASP A 19 7.34 2.74 12.87
CA ASP A 19 7.92 1.39 12.78
C ASP A 19 8.57 0.96 14.11
N ASP A 20 9.44 1.81 14.68
CA ASP A 20 10.15 1.55 15.92
C ASP A 20 9.20 1.35 17.11
N ALA A 21 8.16 2.20 17.21
CA ALA A 21 7.22 2.17 18.31
C ALA A 21 6.09 1.14 18.14
N THR A 22 5.88 0.58 16.94
CA THR A 22 4.79 -0.38 16.70
C THR A 22 5.30 -1.69 16.11
N PHE A 23 5.65 -1.74 14.83
CA PHE A 23 5.94 -2.98 14.12
C PHE A 23 7.20 -3.66 14.66
N SER A 24 8.28 -2.89 14.83
CA SER A 24 9.62 -3.34 15.25
C SER A 24 9.84 -3.30 16.77
N ALA A 25 8.83 -2.88 17.55
CA ALA A 25 8.93 -2.80 19.01
C ALA A 25 9.29 -4.16 19.64
N GLN A 26 10.37 -4.17 20.42
CA GLN A 26 10.90 -5.37 21.09
C GLN A 26 10.27 -5.64 22.47
N ASP A 27 9.61 -4.63 23.06
CA ASP A 27 9.01 -4.76 24.38
C ASP A 27 7.65 -5.48 24.30
N LYS A 28 7.68 -6.78 24.64
CA LYS A 28 6.50 -7.65 24.66
C LYS A 28 5.59 -7.42 25.88
N LEU A 29 6.06 -6.69 26.90
CA LEU A 29 5.35 -6.57 28.18
C LEU A 29 4.26 -5.48 28.17
N LEU A 30 4.39 -4.47 27.30
CA LEU A 30 3.49 -3.30 27.29
C LEU A 30 2.68 -3.14 25.98
N GLN A 31 2.99 -3.89 24.93
CA GLN A 31 2.31 -3.76 23.64
C GLN A 31 1.67 -5.08 23.20
N GLY A 32 0.36 -5.21 23.44
CA GLY A 32 -0.42 -6.23 22.73
C GLY A 32 -0.38 -5.98 21.23
N ASN A 33 -0.30 -7.05 20.41
CA ASN A 33 -0.24 -6.93 18.95
C ASN A 33 -1.45 -6.19 18.32
N GLY A 34 -2.52 -5.96 19.09
CA GLY A 34 -3.72 -5.26 18.64
C GLY A 34 -3.47 -3.89 18.04
N VAL A 35 -2.51 -3.11 18.57
CA VAL A 35 -2.17 -1.80 18.00
C VAL A 35 -1.58 -1.95 16.60
N LYS A 36 -0.63 -2.88 16.42
CA LYS A 36 -0.01 -3.18 15.12
C LYS A 36 -1.07 -3.58 14.08
N TYR A 37 -2.00 -4.43 14.50
CA TYR A 37 -3.09 -4.89 13.65
C TYR A 37 -4.05 -3.76 13.28
N HIS A 38 -4.38 -2.88 14.23
CA HIS A 38 -5.28 -1.75 13.99
C HIS A 38 -4.65 -0.77 13.00
N VAL A 39 -3.41 -0.34 13.24
CA VAL A 39 -2.67 0.55 12.32
C VAL A 39 -2.67 -0.04 10.91
N ALA A 40 -2.30 -1.33 10.75
CA ALA A 40 -2.30 -1.98 9.44
C ALA A 40 -3.69 -2.08 8.78
N SER A 41 -4.77 -2.05 9.56
CA SER A 41 -6.14 -2.13 9.05
C SER A 41 -6.65 -0.79 8.53
N VAL A 42 -6.30 0.32 9.19
CA VAL A 42 -6.90 1.65 8.93
C VAL A 42 -5.96 2.60 8.19
N PHE A 43 -4.67 2.29 8.04
CA PHE A 43 -3.67 3.23 7.51
C PHE A 43 -4.07 3.90 6.19
N VAL A 44 -4.58 3.14 5.24
CA VAL A 44 -4.98 3.69 3.93
C VAL A 44 -6.24 4.55 4.06
N GLU A 45 -7.21 4.13 4.88
CA GLU A 45 -8.43 4.90 5.15
C GLU A 45 -8.10 6.26 5.78
N GLU A 46 -7.18 6.29 6.74
CA GLU A 46 -6.70 7.53 7.39
C GLU A 46 -5.85 8.39 6.45
N LEU A 47 -5.22 7.80 5.42
CA LEU A 47 -4.47 8.54 4.41
C LEU A 47 -5.39 9.19 3.37
N THR A 48 -6.56 8.63 3.09
CA THR A 48 -7.49 9.07 2.05
C THR A 48 -7.78 10.58 2.04
N PRO A 49 -8.08 11.25 3.18
CA PRO A 49 -8.37 12.68 3.21
C PRO A 49 -7.21 13.58 2.74
N PHE A 50 -6.01 13.02 2.65
CA PHE A 50 -4.79 13.72 2.28
C PHE A 50 -4.35 13.50 0.83
N LEU A 51 -5.04 12.62 0.09
CA LEU A 51 -4.70 12.30 -1.29
C LEU A 51 -5.19 13.41 -2.25
N PRO A 52 -4.49 13.60 -3.39
CA PRO A 52 -3.27 12.90 -3.81
C PRO A 52 -1.99 13.43 -3.13
N VAL A 53 -0.99 12.57 -2.99
CA VAL A 53 0.36 12.92 -2.51
C VAL A 53 1.41 12.36 -3.46
N LYS A 54 2.58 13.01 -3.55
CA LYS A 54 3.66 12.63 -4.48
C LYS A 54 4.09 11.17 -4.29
N LEU A 55 4.51 10.52 -5.37
CA LEU A 55 5.04 9.15 -5.34
C LEU A 55 6.14 8.95 -4.29
N SER A 56 7.10 9.87 -4.19
CA SER A 56 8.19 9.79 -3.19
C SER A 56 7.70 9.79 -1.75
N VAL A 57 6.54 10.40 -1.47
CA VAL A 57 5.90 10.38 -0.16
C VAL A 57 5.24 9.01 0.08
N LEU A 58 4.48 8.49 -0.89
CA LEU A 58 3.87 7.16 -0.81
C LEU A 58 4.90 6.06 -0.58
N GLU A 59 6.07 6.16 -1.21
CA GLU A 59 7.16 5.20 -1.02
C GLU A 59 7.66 5.18 0.43
N VAL A 60 7.72 6.34 1.09
CA VAL A 60 8.09 6.42 2.51
C VAL A 60 6.95 5.90 3.39
N LEU A 61 5.71 6.29 3.12
CA LEU A 61 4.53 5.86 3.87
C LEU A 61 4.32 4.34 3.83
N PHE A 62 4.58 3.70 2.68
CA PHE A 62 4.35 2.26 2.53
C PHE A 62 5.53 1.38 2.93
N LYS A 63 6.73 1.95 3.09
CA LYS A 63 7.96 1.20 3.41
C LYS A 63 7.86 0.29 4.65
N PRO A 64 7.26 0.70 5.78
CA PRO A 64 7.16 -0.17 6.96
C PRO A 64 6.35 -1.45 6.67
N PHE A 65 5.28 -1.34 5.89
CA PHE A 65 4.44 -2.50 5.55
C PHE A 65 5.20 -3.53 4.71
N PHE A 66 5.99 -3.11 3.72
CA PHE A 66 6.88 -4.03 2.99
C PHE A 66 7.90 -4.69 3.91
N THR A 67 8.51 -3.91 4.81
CA THR A 67 9.49 -4.41 5.77
C THR A 67 8.88 -5.52 6.65
N VAL A 68 7.69 -5.27 7.19
CA VAL A 68 6.94 -6.23 8.00
C VAL A 68 6.61 -7.48 7.21
N MET A 69 6.07 -7.34 6.00
CA MET A 69 5.67 -8.50 5.19
C MET A 69 6.85 -9.37 4.78
N GLY A 70 8.04 -8.79 4.58
CA GLY A 70 9.25 -9.56 4.29
C GLY A 70 9.83 -10.24 5.53
N LYS A 71 9.90 -9.53 6.67
CA LYS A 71 10.78 -9.91 7.79
C LYS A 71 10.09 -10.48 9.01
N LEU A 72 8.80 -10.22 9.22
CA LEU A 72 8.11 -10.65 10.44
C LEU A 72 7.27 -11.93 10.22
N PRO A 73 7.33 -12.91 11.14
CA PRO A 73 6.56 -14.15 11.01
C PRO A 73 5.08 -14.04 11.45
N ASP A 74 4.63 -12.85 11.84
CA ASP A 74 3.26 -12.59 12.32
C ASP A 74 2.22 -12.70 11.17
N LYS A 75 1.50 -13.82 11.15
CA LYS A 75 0.49 -14.11 10.12
C LYS A 75 -0.76 -13.23 10.23
N VAL A 76 -1.10 -12.79 11.43
CA VAL A 76 -2.27 -11.93 11.62
C VAL A 76 -1.95 -10.56 11.06
N LEU A 77 -0.79 -9.99 11.41
CA LEU A 77 -0.33 -8.71 10.86
C LEU A 77 -0.18 -8.77 9.35
N LEU A 78 0.45 -9.83 8.81
CA LEU A 78 0.54 -10.06 7.36
C LEU A 78 -0.84 -10.04 6.69
N GLY A 79 -1.82 -10.72 7.29
CA GLY A 79 -3.20 -10.73 6.82
C GLY A 79 -3.85 -9.34 6.86
N LYS A 80 -3.62 -8.55 7.92
CA LYS A 80 -4.13 -7.18 8.05
C LYS A 80 -3.53 -6.23 7.02
N ILE A 81 -2.22 -6.31 6.78
CA ILE A 81 -1.55 -5.52 5.74
C ILE A 81 -2.10 -5.90 4.37
N LYS A 82 -2.25 -7.20 4.08
CA LYS A 82 -2.85 -7.66 2.83
C LYS A 82 -4.25 -7.07 2.64
N SER A 83 -5.14 -7.21 3.62
CA SER A 83 -6.52 -6.78 3.48
C SER A 83 -6.73 -5.26 3.52
N GLY A 84 -6.02 -4.57 4.42
CA GLY A 84 -6.20 -3.13 4.70
C GLY A 84 -5.44 -2.22 3.74
N LEU A 85 -4.39 -2.74 3.09
CA LEU A 85 -3.59 -1.97 2.12
C LEU A 85 -3.74 -2.54 0.71
N PHE A 86 -3.23 -3.75 0.47
CA PHE A 86 -3.08 -4.26 -0.89
C PHE A 86 -4.40 -4.64 -1.56
N ASP A 87 -5.29 -5.34 -0.85
CA ASP A 87 -6.60 -5.75 -1.40
C ASP A 87 -7.52 -4.53 -1.61
N LEU A 88 -7.40 -3.51 -0.76
CA LEU A 88 -8.10 -2.24 -0.91
C LEU A 88 -7.62 -1.47 -2.15
N LEU A 89 -6.30 -1.36 -2.34
CA LEU A 89 -5.72 -0.75 -3.55
C LEU A 89 -6.09 -1.53 -4.81
N LEU A 90 -5.95 -2.86 -4.81
CA LEU A 90 -6.31 -3.71 -5.95
C LEU A 90 -7.78 -3.55 -6.35
N ARG A 91 -8.69 -3.51 -5.37
CA ARG A 91 -10.12 -3.31 -5.62
C ARG A 91 -10.39 -1.99 -6.31
N ASN A 92 -9.82 -0.90 -5.78
CA ASN A 92 -10.01 0.43 -6.35
C ASN A 92 -9.33 0.57 -7.72
N GLY A 93 -8.14 -0.02 -7.92
CA GLY A 93 -7.46 -0.02 -9.22
C GLY A 93 -8.22 -0.77 -10.31
N LYS A 94 -8.75 -1.96 -9.99
CA LYS A 94 -9.63 -2.72 -10.90
C LYS A 94 -10.87 -1.90 -11.24
N ARG A 95 -11.53 -1.31 -10.24
CA ARG A 95 -12.73 -0.49 -10.43
C ARG A 95 -12.46 0.75 -11.27
N LEU A 96 -11.38 1.48 -11.00
CA LEU A 96 -11.00 2.67 -11.77
C LEU A 96 -10.77 2.32 -13.24
N LEU A 97 -10.09 1.19 -13.51
CA LEU A 97 -9.87 0.74 -14.87
C LEU A 97 -11.17 0.35 -15.58
N GLU A 98 -12.13 -0.26 -14.88
CA GLU A 98 -13.47 -0.57 -15.41
C GLU A 98 -14.24 0.71 -15.77
N VAL A 99 -14.28 1.70 -14.87
CA VAL A 99 -14.95 3.00 -15.08
C VAL A 99 -14.36 3.73 -16.29
N LYS A 100 -13.02 3.79 -16.39
CA LYS A 100 -12.34 4.40 -17.55
C LYS A 100 -12.66 3.69 -18.85
N LYS A 101 -12.73 2.34 -18.85
CA LYS A 101 -13.10 1.55 -20.03
C LYS A 101 -14.57 1.74 -20.44
N ALA A 102 -15.46 1.96 -19.48
CA ALA A 102 -16.88 2.20 -19.74
C ALA A 102 -17.18 3.61 -20.26
N GLY A 103 -16.22 4.55 -20.17
CA GLY A 103 -16.43 5.95 -20.53
C GLY A 103 -17.35 6.68 -19.55
N GLU A 104 -17.53 6.13 -18.34
CA GLU A 104 -18.32 6.77 -17.28
C GLU A 104 -17.52 7.94 -16.70
N GLU A 105 -18.12 9.14 -16.67
CA GLU A 105 -17.56 10.27 -15.93
C GLU A 105 -17.59 9.96 -14.43
N ASP A 106 -16.47 10.25 -13.76
CA ASP A 106 -16.31 10.06 -12.32
C ASP A 106 -17.34 10.93 -11.56
N GLY A 107 -18.51 10.37 -11.27
CA GLY A 107 -19.53 11.03 -10.47
C GLY A 107 -18.97 11.43 -9.10
N GLU A 108 -19.45 12.54 -8.54
CA GLU A 108 -18.95 13.20 -7.31
C GLU A 108 -18.80 12.32 -6.04
N GLY A 109 -19.16 11.03 -6.09
CA GLY A 109 -18.93 10.03 -5.03
C GLY A 109 -17.74 9.09 -5.24
N ASN A 110 -16.92 9.25 -6.30
CA ASN A 110 -15.87 8.29 -6.69
C ASN A 110 -14.44 8.68 -6.28
N GLY A 111 -14.26 9.69 -5.42
CA GLY A 111 -12.94 10.24 -5.07
C GLY A 111 -11.93 9.20 -4.57
N ASP A 112 -12.39 8.24 -3.76
CA ASP A 112 -11.55 7.16 -3.23
C ASP A 112 -11.12 6.18 -4.33
N VAL A 113 -12.02 5.84 -5.26
CA VAL A 113 -11.70 4.96 -6.39
C VAL A 113 -10.68 5.62 -7.30
N VAL A 114 -10.81 6.91 -7.58
CA VAL A 114 -9.83 7.66 -8.38
C VAL A 114 -8.49 7.74 -7.67
N ASN A 115 -8.45 8.16 -6.41
CA ASN A 115 -7.21 8.36 -5.66
C ASN A 115 -6.51 7.03 -5.38
N LEU A 116 -7.19 6.07 -4.75
CA LEU A 116 -6.61 4.77 -4.41
C LEU A 116 -6.37 3.90 -5.64
N GLY A 117 -7.23 4.01 -6.66
CA GLY A 117 -7.03 3.34 -7.94
C GLY A 117 -5.80 3.86 -8.69
N THR A 118 -5.61 5.19 -8.72
CA THR A 118 -4.40 5.78 -9.30
C THR A 118 -3.15 5.31 -8.56
N ILE A 119 -3.18 5.24 -7.23
CA ILE A 119 -2.07 4.67 -6.44
C ILE A 119 -1.78 3.22 -6.84
N ALA A 120 -2.82 2.38 -6.92
CA ALA A 120 -2.67 0.97 -7.29
C ALA A 120 -2.04 0.78 -8.68
N LEU A 121 -2.32 1.69 -9.61
CA LEU A 121 -1.90 1.63 -11.01
C LEU A 121 -0.54 2.27 -11.29
N ALA A 122 -0.18 3.34 -10.56
CA ALA A 122 0.97 4.18 -10.88
C ALA A 122 2.21 3.96 -9.99
N VAL A 123 2.07 3.35 -8.80
CA VAL A 123 3.21 3.16 -7.86
C VAL A 123 4.20 2.07 -8.30
N GLY A 124 3.77 1.09 -9.09
CA GLY A 124 4.59 -0.06 -9.48
C GLY A 124 4.82 -1.04 -8.33
N PHE A 125 3.73 -1.62 -7.82
CA PHE A 125 3.77 -2.56 -6.70
C PHE A 125 4.29 -3.94 -7.12
N ALA A 126 3.99 -4.38 -8.35
CA ALA A 126 4.36 -5.71 -8.80
C ALA A 126 5.87 -6.01 -8.67
N PRO A 127 6.80 -5.19 -9.20
CA PRO A 127 8.24 -5.47 -9.08
C PRO A 127 8.70 -5.45 -7.61
N LYS A 128 8.20 -4.51 -6.79
CA LYS A 128 8.56 -4.39 -5.36
C LYS A 128 8.17 -5.64 -4.57
N LEU A 129 6.97 -6.19 -4.83
CA LEU A 129 6.48 -7.42 -4.19
C LEU A 129 7.27 -8.66 -4.64
N PHE A 130 7.66 -8.72 -5.92
CA PHE A 130 8.48 -9.81 -6.44
C PHE A 130 9.88 -9.83 -5.82
N GLU A 131 10.53 -8.67 -5.76
CA GLU A 131 11.84 -8.50 -5.15
C GLU A 131 11.78 -8.92 -3.68
N LEU A 132 10.80 -8.42 -2.93
CA LEU A 132 10.61 -8.76 -1.53
C LEU A 132 10.38 -10.26 -1.31
N ALA A 133 9.56 -10.92 -2.14
CA ALA A 133 9.30 -12.36 -2.03
C ALA A 133 10.54 -13.22 -2.37
N SER A 134 11.40 -12.70 -3.24
CA SER A 134 12.60 -13.40 -3.73
C SER A 134 13.81 -13.18 -2.83
N ALA A 135 13.75 -12.20 -1.94
CA ALA A 135 14.84 -11.86 -1.04
C ALA A 135 15.24 -13.07 -0.15
N PRO A 136 16.55 -13.35 0.00
CA PRO A 136 17.02 -14.47 0.83
C PRO A 136 16.54 -14.40 2.29
N ASP A 137 16.39 -13.19 2.82
CA ASP A 137 15.93 -12.91 4.19
C ASP A 137 14.40 -12.83 4.32
N CYS A 138 13.65 -13.01 3.22
CA CYS A 138 12.19 -13.07 3.31
C CYS A 138 11.75 -14.33 4.06
N VAL A 139 10.92 -14.12 5.10
CA VAL A 139 10.29 -15.19 5.87
C VAL A 139 9.56 -16.15 4.93
N GLN A 140 9.97 -17.42 4.97
CA GLN A 140 9.50 -18.44 4.02
C GLN A 140 7.97 -18.53 3.95
N GLY A 141 7.30 -18.47 5.11
CA GLY A 141 5.85 -18.55 5.17
C GLY A 141 5.12 -17.32 4.61
N ASN A 142 5.81 -16.21 4.32
CA ASN A 142 5.21 -14.98 3.78
C ASN A 142 5.31 -14.93 2.26
N ARG A 143 6.28 -15.65 1.66
CA ARG A 143 6.55 -15.66 0.21
C ARG A 143 5.32 -15.98 -0.62
N LYS A 144 4.48 -16.94 -0.19
CA LYS A 144 3.25 -17.28 -0.90
C LYS A 144 2.33 -16.07 -1.09
N VAL A 145 2.10 -15.31 -0.01
CA VAL A 145 1.24 -14.12 -0.04
C VAL A 145 1.87 -13.02 -0.91
N LEU A 146 3.18 -12.81 -0.79
CA LEU A 146 3.89 -11.80 -1.57
C LEU A 146 3.87 -12.11 -3.08
N PHE A 147 4.12 -13.36 -3.48
CA PHE A 147 4.03 -13.77 -4.89
C PHE A 147 2.60 -13.72 -5.44
N GLU A 148 1.60 -14.01 -4.61
CA GLU A 148 0.20 -13.86 -4.99
C GLU A 148 -0.17 -12.40 -5.27
N LEU A 149 0.20 -11.49 -4.36
CA LEU A 149 0.01 -10.05 -4.56
C LEU A 149 0.78 -9.54 -5.77
N HIS A 150 2.04 -9.97 -5.95
CA HIS A 150 2.82 -9.64 -7.14
C HIS A 150 2.06 -10.00 -8.41
N ARG A 151 1.50 -11.21 -8.50
CA ARG A 151 0.74 -11.67 -9.68
C ARG A 151 -0.51 -10.82 -9.91
N GLU A 152 -1.24 -10.44 -8.86
CA GLU A 152 -2.43 -9.59 -8.99
C GLU A 152 -2.09 -8.18 -9.47
N PHE A 153 -1.08 -7.54 -8.88
CA PHE A 153 -0.63 -6.22 -9.32
C PHE A 153 -0.03 -6.28 -10.72
N LEU A 154 0.75 -7.30 -11.06
CA LEU A 154 1.32 -7.45 -12.39
C LEU A 154 0.23 -7.55 -13.46
N LYS A 155 -0.86 -8.27 -13.17
CA LYS A 155 -2.01 -8.34 -14.07
C LYS A 155 -2.66 -6.97 -14.22
N LEU A 156 -2.94 -6.30 -13.11
CA LEU A 156 -3.59 -4.99 -13.09
C LEU A 156 -2.76 -3.93 -13.84
N GLU A 157 -1.45 -3.85 -13.58
CA GLU A 157 -0.52 -2.93 -14.23
C GLU A 157 -0.44 -3.20 -15.75
N LYS A 158 -0.40 -4.47 -16.16
CA LYS A 158 -0.45 -4.84 -17.60
C LYS A 158 -1.78 -4.45 -18.25
N ASP A 159 -2.90 -4.69 -17.56
CA ASP A 159 -4.22 -4.33 -18.07
C ASP A 159 -4.38 -2.81 -18.22
N ALA A 160 -3.72 -2.03 -17.35
CA ALA A 160 -3.65 -0.58 -17.48
C ALA A 160 -2.81 -0.14 -18.67
N VAL A 161 -1.60 -0.67 -18.84
CA VAL A 161 -0.76 -0.39 -20.03
C VAL A 161 -1.50 -0.75 -21.32
N ASN A 162 -2.16 -1.91 -21.37
CA ASN A 162 -2.92 -2.36 -22.54
C ASN A 162 -4.15 -1.51 -22.84
N SER A 163 -4.67 -0.78 -21.86
CA SER A 163 -5.83 0.10 -22.04
C SER A 163 -5.49 1.42 -22.72
N GLY A 164 -4.21 1.82 -22.73
CA GLY A 164 -3.76 3.10 -23.26
C GLY A 164 -4.13 4.32 -22.39
N PHE A 165 -4.75 4.12 -21.22
CA PHE A 165 -5.00 5.20 -20.26
C PHE A 165 -3.74 5.55 -19.47
N GLU A 166 -3.55 6.84 -19.22
CA GLU A 166 -2.48 7.32 -18.35
C GLU A 166 -2.98 7.49 -16.91
N PHE A 167 -2.20 6.97 -15.96
CA PHE A 167 -2.43 7.10 -14.53
C PHE A 167 -1.18 7.71 -13.91
N SER A 168 -1.31 8.88 -13.28
CA SER A 168 -0.18 9.62 -12.72
C SER A 168 -0.50 10.12 -11.31
N ILE A 169 0.49 10.03 -10.42
CA ILE A 169 0.47 10.56 -9.05
C ILE A 169 1.14 11.93 -8.99
#